data_AF-A0AAD6FR91-F1
#
_entry.id   AF-A0AAD6FR91-F1
#
_cell.length_a   1.000
_cell.length_b   1.000
_cell.length_c   1.000
_cell.angle_alpha   90.00
_cell.angle_beta   90.00
_cell.angle_gamma   90.00
#
_symmetry.space_group_name_H-M   'P 1'
#
loop_
_entity.id
_entity.type
_entity.pdbx_description
1 polymer ?
#
loop_
_entity_poly.entity_id
_entity_poly.type
_entity_poly.pdbx_seq_one_letter_code
_entity_poly.pdbx_strand_id
1 'polypeptide(L)'
;MCPKHDKPLELFCKTDHTCVCILCHVSEHKMHDVVPLKEGYERKKAELGKTEAETQQIIQKRQRKIQEIKHSVYLSEKDADREVAEGVQVFTALKESVERGQANLINTIKEKQKTTEKKAEALIKELEQEISELEKRSSEVEQSFSSGRFYFEVQVKGKTEWDLGVVGESINRKGDISPSPEDGYWTIWLRKGIKYEARDAPSVLLSLKSQPQKVGVFVDYEEGLVSFYDVDAAALIYSFTRWSFDEKLFPFFSPGLKYGRKNAAPLIISPVN
;
A
#
# COMPACT_ATOMS: atom_id res chain seq x y z
N MET A 1 -90.82 60.21 -39.99
CA MET A 1 -91.73 60.53 -41.11
C MET A 1 -91.12 60.00 -42.39
N CYS A 2 -91.93 59.53 -43.35
CA CYS A 2 -91.45 59.04 -44.64
C CYS A 2 -90.89 60.22 -45.46
N PRO A 3 -89.61 60.18 -45.88
CA PRO A 3 -89.00 61.29 -46.61
C PRO A 3 -89.61 61.51 -48.01
N LYS A 4 -90.27 60.50 -48.61
CA LYS A 4 -90.90 60.58 -49.94
C LYS A 4 -92.36 61.05 -49.91
N HIS A 5 -93.12 60.61 -48.91
CA HIS A 5 -94.57 60.76 -48.89
C HIS A 5 -95.10 61.60 -47.73
N ASP A 6 -94.21 62.05 -46.83
CA ASP A 6 -94.55 62.76 -45.60
C ASP A 6 -95.65 62.09 -44.76
N LYS A 7 -95.69 60.75 -44.80
CA LYS A 7 -96.59 59.91 -44.02
C LYS A 7 -95.85 59.20 -42.88
N PRO A 8 -96.53 58.85 -41.78
CA PRO A 8 -95.97 58.01 -40.73
C PRO A 8 -95.45 56.66 -41.28
N LEU A 9 -94.33 56.18 -40.72
CA LEU A 9 -93.74 54.88 -41.07
C LEU A 9 -94.38 53.81 -40.18
N GLU A 10 -95.57 53.34 -40.55
CA GLU A 10 -96.37 52.43 -39.72
C GLU A 10 -96.15 50.95 -40.06
N LEU A 11 -95.36 50.66 -41.11
CA LEU A 11 -95.09 49.31 -41.60
C LEU A 11 -93.57 49.03 -41.57
N PHE A 12 -93.19 47.76 -41.47
CA PHE A 12 -91.81 47.29 -41.54
C PHE A 12 -91.66 46.30 -42.69
N CYS A 13 -90.76 46.59 -43.63
CA CYS A 13 -90.43 45.70 -44.73
C CYS A 13 -89.37 44.69 -44.28
N LYS A 14 -89.73 43.41 -44.15
CA LYS A 14 -88.82 42.33 -43.75
C LYS A 14 -87.77 42.02 -44.81
N THR A 15 -88.06 42.26 -46.08
CA THR A 15 -87.08 42.04 -47.17
C THR A 15 -85.92 43.02 -47.05
N ASP A 16 -86.20 44.33 -46.96
CA ASP A 16 -85.17 45.38 -46.94
C ASP A 16 -84.78 45.88 -45.54
N HIS A 17 -85.39 45.33 -44.49
CA HIS A 17 -85.12 45.65 -43.09
C HIS A 17 -85.29 47.15 -42.76
N THR A 18 -86.31 47.79 -43.33
CA THR A 18 -86.56 49.23 -43.17
C THR A 18 -88.02 49.54 -42.85
N CYS A 19 -88.26 50.64 -42.13
CA CYS A 19 -89.59 51.13 -41.83
C CYS A 19 -90.14 51.89 -43.04
N VAL A 20 -91.36 51.56 -43.47
CA VAL A 20 -92.00 52.12 -44.67
C VAL A 20 -93.39 52.68 -44.33
N CYS A 21 -93.86 53.67 -45.09
CA CYS A 21 -95.25 54.14 -44.98
C CYS A 21 -96.18 53.32 -45.88
N ILE A 22 -97.50 53.47 -45.72
CA ILE A 22 -98.49 52.71 -46.51
C ILE A 22 -98.38 52.94 -48.02
N LEU A 23 -97.98 54.15 -48.44
CA LEU A 23 -97.78 54.50 -49.85
C LEU A 23 -96.52 53.83 -50.45
N CYS A 24 -95.46 53.68 -49.67
CA CYS A 24 -94.27 52.90 -50.05
C CYS A 24 -94.59 51.41 -50.17
N HIS A 25 -95.45 50.87 -49.30
CA HIS A 25 -95.86 49.47 -49.37
C HIS A 25 -96.63 49.15 -50.66
N VAL A 26 -97.58 49.99 -51.09
CA VAL A 26 -98.36 49.72 -52.31
C VAL A 26 -97.63 50.07 -53.62
N SER A 27 -96.45 50.72 -53.52
CA SER A 27 -95.59 51.08 -54.65
C SER A 27 -94.32 50.23 -54.67
N GLU A 28 -93.22 50.75 -54.13
CA GLU A 28 -91.87 50.18 -54.21
C GLU A 28 -91.72 48.85 -53.45
N HIS A 29 -92.44 48.66 -52.34
CA HIS A 29 -92.35 47.45 -51.52
C HIS A 29 -93.57 46.52 -51.70
N LYS A 30 -94.25 46.60 -52.86
CA LYS A 30 -95.50 45.87 -53.13
C LYS A 30 -95.34 44.35 -53.14
N MET A 31 -94.17 43.88 -53.56
CA MET A 31 -93.86 42.45 -53.58
C MET A 31 -92.97 42.00 -52.42
N HIS A 32 -92.70 42.90 -51.47
CA HIS A 32 -91.88 42.58 -50.30
C HIS A 32 -92.78 42.13 -49.14
N ASP A 33 -92.22 41.31 -48.24
CA ASP A 33 -92.91 40.91 -47.03
C ASP A 33 -92.96 42.11 -46.07
N VAL A 34 -94.12 42.76 -45.98
CA VAL A 34 -94.34 43.96 -45.17
C VAL A 34 -95.37 43.66 -44.08
N VAL A 35 -95.02 43.96 -42.83
CA VAL A 35 -95.87 43.76 -41.65
C VAL A 35 -96.10 45.08 -40.92
N PRO A 36 -97.11 45.20 -40.04
CA PRO A 36 -97.21 46.34 -39.12
C PRO A 36 -95.91 46.54 -38.33
N LEU A 37 -95.44 47.78 -38.21
CA LEU A 37 -94.17 48.12 -37.55
C LEU A 37 -94.11 47.60 -36.12
N LYS A 38 -95.24 47.67 -35.38
CA LYS A 38 -95.36 47.14 -34.02
C LYS A 38 -95.04 45.64 -33.96
N GLU A 39 -95.51 44.87 -34.93
CA GLU A 39 -95.25 43.42 -35.00
C GLU A 39 -93.78 43.14 -35.34
N GLY A 40 -93.21 43.88 -36.29
CA GLY A 40 -91.78 43.78 -36.63
C GLY A 40 -90.86 44.10 -35.45
N TYR A 41 -91.17 45.16 -34.68
CA TYR A 41 -90.45 45.54 -33.47
C TYR A 41 -90.51 44.45 -32.39
N GLU A 42 -91.70 43.93 -32.06
CA GLU A 42 -91.85 42.91 -31.01
C GLU A 42 -91.16 41.61 -31.38
N ARG A 43 -91.22 41.17 -32.64
CA ARG A 43 -90.45 40.00 -33.11
C ARG A 43 -88.95 40.23 -32.98
N LYS A 44 -88.43 41.37 -33.43
CA LYS A 44 -86.99 41.65 -33.36
C LYS A 44 -86.50 41.76 -31.93
N LYS A 45 -87.29 42.37 -31.06
CA LYS A 45 -87.03 42.44 -29.61
C LYS A 45 -86.99 41.04 -28.98
N ALA A 46 -87.91 40.15 -29.35
CA ALA A 46 -87.91 38.76 -28.88
C ALA A 46 -86.69 37.97 -29.39
N GLU A 47 -86.30 38.12 -30.66
CA GLU A 47 -85.08 37.52 -31.23
C GLU A 47 -83.81 37.98 -30.51
N LEU A 48 -83.69 39.29 -30.26
CA LEU A 48 -82.55 39.85 -29.54
C LEU A 48 -82.50 39.34 -28.10
N GLY A 49 -83.64 39.31 -27.40
CA GLY A 49 -83.71 38.76 -26.04
C GLY A 49 -83.35 37.28 -25.97
N LYS A 50 -83.75 36.47 -26.97
CA LYS A 50 -83.34 35.06 -27.09
C LYS A 50 -81.83 34.94 -27.30
N THR A 51 -81.28 35.70 -28.24
CA THR A 51 -79.84 35.70 -28.56
C THR A 51 -79.01 36.17 -27.36
N GLU A 52 -79.48 37.17 -26.62
CA GLU A 52 -78.85 37.67 -25.39
C GLU A 52 -78.81 36.59 -24.31
N ALA A 53 -79.93 35.88 -24.07
CA ALA A 53 -79.99 34.80 -23.09
C ALA A 53 -79.06 33.62 -23.45
N GLU A 54 -79.02 33.23 -24.73
CA GLU A 54 -78.10 32.19 -25.24
C GLU A 54 -76.64 32.60 -25.06
N THR A 55 -76.31 33.85 -25.39
CA THR A 55 -74.95 34.41 -25.21
C THR A 55 -74.56 34.41 -23.74
N GLN A 56 -75.46 34.81 -22.84
CA GLN A 56 -75.21 34.85 -21.41
C GLN A 56 -74.99 33.45 -20.81
N GLN A 57 -75.74 32.44 -21.27
CA GLN A 57 -75.50 31.05 -20.88
C GLN A 57 -74.12 30.56 -21.32
N ILE A 58 -73.70 30.88 -22.56
CA ILE A 58 -72.37 30.53 -23.05
C ILE A 58 -71.29 31.19 -22.19
N ILE A 59 -71.44 32.48 -21.86
CA ILE A 59 -70.51 33.21 -21.00
C ILE A 59 -70.39 32.51 -19.64
N GLN A 60 -71.51 32.19 -18.98
CA GLN A 60 -71.49 31.48 -17.69
C GLN A 60 -70.80 30.11 -17.79
N LYS A 61 -71.08 29.36 -18.85
CA LYS A 61 -70.43 28.06 -19.10
C LYS A 61 -68.93 28.21 -19.30
N ARG A 62 -68.48 29.23 -20.03
CA ARG A 62 -67.04 29.53 -20.23
C ARG A 62 -66.39 29.99 -18.93
N GLN A 63 -67.04 30.82 -18.13
CA GLN A 63 -66.54 31.24 -16.81
C GLN A 63 -66.34 30.05 -15.86
N ARG A 64 -67.30 29.12 -15.81
CA ARG A 64 -67.14 27.88 -15.02
C ARG A 64 -65.95 27.05 -15.51
N LYS A 65 -65.82 26.89 -16.83
CA LYS A 65 -64.69 26.15 -17.42
C LYS A 65 -63.34 26.79 -17.11
N ILE A 66 -63.26 28.13 -17.11
CA ILE A 66 -62.05 28.86 -16.70
C ILE A 66 -61.69 28.54 -15.24
N GLN A 67 -62.67 28.50 -14.33
CA GLN A 67 -62.43 28.16 -12.93
C GLN A 67 -61.96 26.71 -12.76
N GLU A 68 -62.57 25.76 -13.48
CA GLU A 68 -62.13 24.36 -13.50
C GLU A 68 -60.68 24.23 -13.97
N ILE A 69 -60.33 24.90 -15.08
CA ILE A 69 -58.96 24.87 -15.63
C ILE A 69 -57.98 25.50 -14.64
N LYS A 70 -58.30 26.66 -14.05
CA LYS A 70 -57.44 27.31 -13.04
C LYS A 70 -57.17 26.39 -11.85
N HIS A 71 -58.20 25.71 -11.35
CA HIS A 71 -58.03 24.78 -10.24
C HIS A 71 -57.18 23.56 -10.63
N SER A 72 -57.39 23.02 -11.84
CA SER A 72 -56.58 21.91 -12.36
C SER A 72 -55.11 22.30 -12.52
N VAL A 73 -54.81 23.51 -13.00
CA VAL A 73 -53.43 24.02 -13.11
C VAL A 73 -52.79 24.13 -11.72
N TYR A 74 -53.51 24.71 -10.76
CA TYR A 74 -53.03 24.82 -9.37
C TYR A 74 -52.71 23.46 -8.75
N LEU A 75 -53.58 22.46 -8.94
CA LEU A 75 -53.33 21.10 -8.45
C LEU A 75 -52.12 20.47 -9.14
N SER A 76 -52.01 20.61 -10.47
CA SER A 76 -50.86 20.10 -11.23
C SER A 76 -49.53 20.73 -10.80
N GLU A 77 -49.51 22.04 -10.48
CA GLU A 77 -48.33 22.71 -9.94
C GLU A 77 -47.95 22.11 -8.58
N LYS A 78 -48.92 21.92 -7.68
CA LYS A 78 -48.67 21.30 -6.37
C LYS A 78 -48.19 19.85 -6.46
N ASP A 79 -48.76 19.07 -7.37
CA ASP A 79 -48.33 17.69 -7.59
C ASP A 79 -46.91 17.64 -8.16
N ALA A 80 -46.56 18.53 -9.10
CA ALA A 80 -45.20 18.65 -9.62
C ALA A 80 -44.19 19.05 -8.54
N ASP A 81 -44.52 20.03 -7.69
CA ASP A 81 -43.67 20.43 -6.56
C ASP A 81 -43.44 19.27 -5.58
N ARG A 82 -44.50 18.47 -5.31
CA ARG A 82 -44.40 17.28 -4.45
C ARG A 82 -43.48 16.23 -5.07
N GLU A 83 -43.67 15.90 -6.34
CA GLU A 83 -42.84 14.92 -7.04
C GLU A 83 -41.36 15.35 -7.09
N VAL A 84 -41.10 16.64 -7.30
CA VAL A 84 -39.74 17.19 -7.24
C VAL A 84 -39.15 17.04 -5.83
N ALA A 85 -39.90 17.38 -4.79
CA ALA A 85 -39.42 17.27 -3.40
C ALA A 85 -39.10 15.82 -3.01
N GLU A 86 -40.00 14.88 -3.32
CA GLU A 86 -39.81 13.45 -3.07
C GLU A 86 -38.59 12.91 -3.85
N GLY A 87 -38.45 13.29 -5.13
CA GLY A 87 -37.30 12.92 -5.96
C GLY A 87 -35.98 13.44 -5.38
N VAL A 88 -35.90 14.72 -5.02
CA VAL A 88 -34.71 15.34 -4.41
C VAL A 88 -34.35 14.65 -3.10
N GLN A 89 -35.32 14.31 -2.26
CA GLN A 89 -35.08 13.62 -0.99
C GLN A 89 -34.39 12.27 -1.20
N VAL A 90 -34.85 11.47 -2.17
CA VAL A 90 -34.25 10.17 -2.49
C VAL A 90 -32.81 10.32 -2.97
N PHE A 91 -32.54 11.26 -3.88
CA PHE A 91 -31.19 11.48 -4.39
C PHE A 91 -30.24 12.04 -3.31
N THR A 92 -30.73 12.89 -2.41
CA THR A 92 -29.96 13.35 -1.25
C THR A 92 -29.59 12.18 -0.34
N ALA A 93 -30.55 11.32 0.02
CA ALA A 93 -30.29 10.15 0.85
C ALA A 93 -29.29 9.18 0.19
N LEU A 94 -29.40 8.97 -1.13
CA LEU A 94 -28.47 8.15 -1.90
C LEU A 94 -27.06 8.76 -1.89
N LYS A 95 -26.93 10.07 -2.14
CA LYS A 95 -25.66 10.79 -2.11
C LYS A 95 -24.97 10.63 -0.76
N GLU A 96 -25.69 10.90 0.33
CA GLU A 96 -25.14 10.76 1.68
C GLU A 96 -24.72 9.31 1.99
N SER A 97 -25.47 8.32 1.50
CA SER A 97 -25.12 6.91 1.66
C SER A 97 -23.80 6.56 0.97
N VAL A 98 -23.61 7.05 -0.26
CA VAL A 98 -22.35 6.88 -1.01
C VAL A 98 -21.19 7.58 -0.31
N GLU A 99 -21.37 8.83 0.12
CA GLU A 99 -20.34 9.59 0.84
C GLU A 99 -19.92 8.90 2.15
N ARG A 100 -20.88 8.38 2.93
CA ARG A 100 -20.59 7.57 4.13
C ARG A 100 -19.83 6.29 3.79
N GLY A 101 -20.26 5.58 2.74
CA GLY A 101 -19.59 4.37 2.27
C GLY A 101 -18.14 4.63 1.86
N GLN A 102 -17.91 5.72 1.13
CA GLN A 102 -16.58 6.15 0.71
C GLN A 102 -15.69 6.49 1.91
N ALA A 103 -16.19 7.25 2.89
CA ALA A 103 -15.44 7.60 4.10
C ALA A 103 -15.05 6.35 4.91
N ASN A 104 -15.97 5.40 5.07
CA ASN A 104 -15.72 4.15 5.77
C ASN A 104 -14.66 3.29 5.06
N LEU A 105 -14.70 3.22 3.73
CA LEU A 105 -13.71 2.50 2.94
C LEU A 105 -12.30 3.11 3.12
N ILE A 106 -12.18 4.43 2.99
CA ILE A 106 -10.91 5.15 3.16
C ILE A 106 -10.32 4.90 4.55
N ASN A 107 -11.14 5.00 5.60
CA ASN A 107 -10.68 4.76 6.97
C ASN A 107 -10.22 3.31 7.17
N THR A 108 -10.95 2.35 6.62
CA THR A 108 -10.58 0.93 6.70
C THR A 108 -9.24 0.66 6.04
N ILE A 109 -8.99 1.26 4.87
CA ILE A 109 -7.72 1.13 4.14
C ILE A 109 -6.58 1.75 4.97
N LYS A 110 -6.78 2.96 5.50
CA LYS A 110 -5.78 3.66 6.33
C LYS A 110 -5.39 2.85 7.57
N GLU A 111 -6.36 2.29 8.28
CA GLU A 111 -6.08 1.48 9.47
C GLU A 111 -5.35 0.18 9.11
N LYS A 112 -5.77 -0.52 8.04
CA LYS A 112 -5.05 -1.71 7.55
C LYS A 112 -3.60 -1.38 7.15
N GLN A 113 -3.38 -0.29 6.44
CA GLN A 113 -2.06 0.18 6.07
C GLN A 113 -1.20 0.45 7.33
N LYS A 114 -1.72 1.23 8.28
CA LYS A 114 -1.04 1.56 9.54
C LYS A 114 -0.66 0.32 10.36
N THR A 115 -1.53 -0.69 10.42
CA THR A 115 -1.19 -1.95 11.11
C THR A 115 -0.08 -2.73 10.41
N THR A 116 -0.01 -2.65 9.08
CA THR A 116 1.02 -3.33 8.29
C THR A 116 2.35 -2.61 8.41
N GLU A 117 2.35 -1.27 8.37
CA GLU A 117 3.52 -0.42 8.61
C GLU A 117 4.12 -0.68 10.00
N LYS A 118 3.29 -0.69 11.05
CA LYS A 118 3.77 -1.03 12.42
C LYS A 118 4.41 -2.41 12.52
N LYS A 119 3.89 -3.41 11.79
CA LYS A 119 4.48 -4.75 11.77
C LYS A 119 5.83 -4.74 11.04
N ALA A 120 5.93 -4.02 9.93
CA ALA A 120 7.18 -3.87 9.19
C ALA A 120 8.25 -3.13 10.02
N GLU A 121 7.87 -2.04 10.70
CA GLU A 121 8.77 -1.29 11.60
C GLU A 121 9.31 -2.16 12.74
N ALA A 122 8.46 -3.01 13.33
CA ALA A 122 8.89 -3.93 14.38
C ALA A 122 9.91 -4.95 13.87
N LEU A 123 9.69 -5.53 12.69
CA LEU A 123 10.61 -6.49 12.05
C LEU A 123 11.94 -5.83 11.65
N ILE A 124 11.90 -4.62 11.10
CA ILE A 124 13.11 -3.87 10.74
C ILE A 124 13.96 -3.66 12.00
N LYS A 125 13.34 -3.24 13.11
CA LYS A 125 14.05 -3.00 14.36
C LYS A 125 14.69 -4.26 14.94
N GLU A 126 14.03 -5.41 14.83
CA GLU A 126 14.58 -6.70 15.25
C GLU A 126 15.83 -7.05 14.42
N LEU A 127 15.73 -6.94 13.10
CA LEU A 127 16.86 -7.21 12.20
C LEU A 127 18.02 -6.23 12.39
N GLU A 128 17.76 -4.94 12.62
CA GLU A 128 18.80 -3.95 12.93
C GLU A 128 19.56 -4.30 14.21
N GLN A 129 18.84 -4.81 15.23
CA GLN A 129 19.48 -5.27 16.47
C GLN A 129 20.33 -6.53 16.23
N GLU A 130 19.82 -7.51 15.49
CA GLU A 130 20.60 -8.72 15.13
C GLU A 130 21.87 -8.36 14.37
N ILE A 131 21.79 -7.45 13.40
CA ILE A 131 22.97 -6.97 12.65
C ILE A 131 23.98 -6.35 13.61
N SER A 132 23.55 -5.48 14.52
CA SER A 132 24.45 -4.84 15.49
C SER A 132 25.16 -5.86 16.39
N GLU A 133 24.44 -6.89 16.85
CA GLU A 133 25.02 -7.98 17.65
C GLU A 133 26.01 -8.82 16.84
N LEU A 134 25.72 -9.11 15.58
CA LEU A 134 26.61 -9.83 14.67
C LEU A 134 27.87 -9.02 14.33
N GLU A 135 27.75 -7.73 14.06
CA GLU A 135 28.88 -6.82 13.82
C GLU A 135 29.80 -6.75 15.04
N LYS A 136 29.21 -6.65 16.24
CA LYS A 136 29.98 -6.67 17.49
C LYS A 136 30.75 -7.99 17.63
N ARG A 137 30.09 -9.13 17.46
CA ARG A 137 30.77 -10.45 17.52
C ARG A 137 31.85 -10.60 16.46
N SER A 138 31.64 -10.08 15.25
CA SER A 138 32.64 -10.09 14.18
C SER A 138 33.88 -9.29 14.57
N SER A 139 33.70 -8.09 15.14
CA SER A 139 34.83 -7.26 15.58
C SER A 139 35.58 -7.86 16.77
N GLU A 140 34.90 -8.51 17.71
CA GLU A 140 35.53 -9.26 18.80
C GLU A 140 36.41 -10.42 18.28
N VAL A 141 35.93 -11.16 17.28
CA VAL A 141 36.71 -12.23 16.62
C VAL A 141 37.93 -11.65 15.91
N GLU A 142 37.77 -10.55 15.16
CA GLU A 142 38.90 -9.91 14.48
C GLU A 142 39.96 -9.40 15.46
N GLN A 143 39.55 -8.83 16.60
CA GLN A 143 40.47 -8.35 17.64
C GLN A 143 41.20 -9.48 18.36
N SER A 144 40.57 -10.64 18.53
CA SER A 144 41.15 -11.80 19.23
C SER A 144 42.44 -12.34 18.60
N PHE A 145 42.67 -12.05 17.32
CA PHE A 145 43.88 -12.45 16.60
C PHE A 145 44.95 -11.36 16.55
N SER A 146 44.65 -10.12 16.95
CA SER A 146 45.60 -8.99 16.97
C SER A 146 45.92 -8.48 18.38
N SER A 147 45.31 -9.05 19.42
CA SER A 147 45.48 -8.65 20.82
C SER A 147 44.85 -9.68 21.76
N GLY A 148 45.19 -9.64 23.03
CA GLY A 148 44.62 -10.48 24.07
C GLY A 148 45.12 -11.92 24.05
N ARG A 149 44.31 -12.80 24.63
CA ARG A 149 44.64 -14.21 24.82
C ARG A 149 43.64 -15.09 24.11
N PHE A 150 44.12 -16.09 23.37
CA PHE A 150 43.26 -17.09 22.76
C PHE A 150 43.84 -18.50 22.90
N TYR A 151 42.96 -19.48 22.91
CA TYR A 151 43.29 -20.89 23.09
C TYR A 151 42.46 -21.75 22.14
N PHE A 152 43.09 -22.75 21.52
CA PHE A 152 42.38 -23.76 20.74
C PHE A 152 43.01 -25.14 20.90
N GLU A 153 42.17 -26.17 20.80
CA GLU A 153 42.57 -27.56 20.93
C GLU A 153 42.50 -28.29 19.59
N VAL A 154 43.50 -29.10 19.29
CA VAL A 154 43.55 -29.91 18.07
C VAL A 154 43.79 -31.37 18.42
N GLN A 155 42.85 -32.23 18.03
CA GLN A 155 43.03 -33.67 18.10
C GLN A 155 44.01 -34.12 17.01
N VAL A 156 45.06 -34.80 17.44
CA VAL A 156 46.14 -35.38 16.60
C VAL A 156 46.18 -36.91 16.66
N LYS A 157 45.19 -37.52 17.32
CA LYS A 157 45.05 -38.97 17.52
C LYS A 157 45.25 -39.77 16.22
N GLY A 158 46.13 -40.77 16.30
CA GLY A 158 46.40 -41.70 15.19
C GLY A 158 47.25 -41.12 14.05
N LYS A 159 47.78 -39.91 14.20
CA LYS A 159 48.68 -39.28 13.24
C LYS A 159 50.14 -39.58 13.54
N THR A 160 50.95 -39.62 12.49
CA THR A 160 52.41 -39.80 12.59
C THR A 160 53.18 -38.61 12.06
N GLU A 161 52.47 -37.63 11.50
CA GLU A 161 53.04 -36.40 10.98
C GLU A 161 52.00 -35.27 11.03
N TRP A 162 52.42 -34.10 11.49
CA TRP A 162 51.64 -32.86 11.50
C TRP A 162 52.50 -31.67 11.93
N ASP A 163 52.02 -30.46 11.67
CA ASP A 163 52.57 -29.20 12.18
C ASP A 163 51.41 -28.38 12.75
N LEU A 164 51.62 -27.79 13.93
CA LEU A 164 50.60 -27.02 14.66
C LEU A 164 51.22 -25.78 15.28
N GLY A 165 50.47 -24.69 15.32
CA GLY A 165 50.85 -23.48 16.02
C GLY A 165 50.10 -22.26 15.53
N VAL A 166 50.77 -21.11 15.56
CA VAL A 166 50.25 -19.86 15.00
C VAL A 166 51.27 -19.24 14.05
N VAL A 167 50.74 -18.45 13.11
CA VAL A 167 51.53 -17.74 12.11
C VAL A 167 51.11 -16.29 12.03
N GLY A 168 52.05 -15.42 11.69
CA GLY A 168 51.76 -14.04 11.32
C GLY A 168 50.90 -13.93 10.05
N GLU A 169 50.19 -12.81 9.89
CA GLU A 169 49.38 -12.53 8.70
C GLU A 169 50.22 -12.52 7.42
N SER A 170 51.42 -11.93 7.51
CA SER A 170 52.33 -11.61 6.42
C SER A 170 53.28 -12.74 6.01
N ILE A 171 53.19 -13.93 6.61
CA ILE A 171 54.06 -15.05 6.28
C ILE A 171 54.15 -15.30 4.77
N ASN A 172 55.34 -15.66 4.28
CA ASN A 172 55.49 -16.06 2.89
C ASN A 172 54.70 -17.35 2.62
N ARG A 173 53.84 -17.35 1.60
CA ARG A 173 53.00 -18.50 1.21
C ARG A 173 53.44 -19.17 -0.08
N LYS A 174 54.63 -18.83 -0.61
CA LYS A 174 55.14 -19.31 -1.90
C LYS A 174 56.50 -19.99 -1.75
N GLY A 175 56.68 -21.09 -2.47
CA GLY A 175 57.94 -21.84 -2.51
C GLY A 175 58.16 -22.73 -1.29
N ASP A 176 59.38 -23.23 -1.16
CA ASP A 176 59.79 -24.02 0.00
C ASP A 176 60.02 -23.09 1.20
N ILE A 177 59.33 -23.38 2.30
CA ILE A 177 59.34 -22.57 3.52
C ILE A 177 60.04 -23.37 4.62
N SER A 178 60.98 -22.74 5.31
CA SER A 178 61.57 -23.27 6.54
C SER A 178 60.97 -22.50 7.72
N PRO A 179 59.98 -23.03 8.44
CA PRO A 179 59.31 -22.29 9.51
C PRO A 179 60.31 -21.91 10.61
N SER A 180 60.28 -20.64 11.01
CA SER A 180 60.98 -20.08 12.16
C SER A 180 60.15 -18.91 12.75
N PRO A 181 60.29 -18.58 14.03
CA PRO A 181 59.68 -17.41 14.62
C PRO A 181 60.05 -16.10 13.90
N GLU A 182 61.29 -15.97 13.40
CA GLU A 182 61.75 -14.80 12.64
C GLU A 182 61.00 -14.64 11.31
N ASP A 183 60.55 -15.74 10.72
CA ASP A 183 59.71 -15.77 9.52
C ASP A 183 58.20 -15.74 9.85
N GLY A 184 57.84 -15.50 11.12
CA GLY A 184 56.46 -15.40 11.60
C GLY A 184 55.80 -16.74 11.89
N TYR A 185 56.56 -17.81 12.19
CA TYR A 185 56.03 -19.14 12.52
C TYR A 185 56.37 -19.57 13.95
N TRP A 186 55.35 -19.63 14.81
CA TRP A 186 55.47 -20.22 16.15
C TRP A 186 54.80 -21.59 16.15
N THR A 187 55.54 -22.60 15.71
CA THR A 187 54.99 -23.94 15.43
C THR A 187 55.82 -25.06 16.03
N ILE A 188 55.13 -26.15 16.38
CA ILE A 188 55.73 -27.44 16.72
C ILE A 188 55.26 -28.49 15.70
N TRP A 189 56.03 -29.55 15.52
CA TRP A 189 55.66 -30.63 14.61
C TRP A 189 55.93 -32.02 15.16
N LEU A 190 55.25 -33.00 14.57
CA LEU A 190 55.56 -34.43 14.65
C LEU A 190 56.03 -34.92 13.28
N ARG A 191 57.11 -35.73 13.25
CA ARG A 191 57.51 -36.51 12.07
C ARG A 191 57.84 -37.94 12.48
N LYS A 192 57.62 -38.87 11.56
CA LYS A 192 57.92 -40.31 11.73
C LYS A 192 57.26 -40.94 12.98
N GLY A 193 56.21 -40.33 13.51
CA GLY A 193 55.42 -40.81 14.66
C GLY A 193 56.05 -40.63 16.05
N ILE A 194 57.34 -40.29 16.14
CA ILE A 194 58.05 -40.24 17.42
C ILE A 194 58.90 -38.98 17.62
N LYS A 195 59.24 -38.27 16.55
CA LYS A 195 60.12 -37.10 16.63
C LYS A 195 59.25 -35.84 16.74
N TYR A 196 59.35 -35.15 17.87
CA TYR A 196 58.69 -33.87 18.13
C TYR A 196 59.74 -32.77 18.15
N GLU A 197 59.47 -31.65 17.49
CA GLU A 197 60.40 -30.52 17.40
C GLU A 197 59.63 -29.20 17.44
N ALA A 198 60.12 -28.25 18.22
CA ALA A 198 59.71 -26.86 18.13
C ALA A 198 60.58 -26.14 17.11
N ARG A 199 59.94 -25.41 16.20
CA ARG A 199 60.59 -24.70 15.08
C ARG A 199 61.27 -23.40 15.52
N ASP A 200 61.94 -23.39 16.66
CA ASP A 200 62.71 -22.25 17.14
C ASP A 200 63.99 -22.03 16.30
N ALA A 201 64.72 -20.95 16.55
CA ALA A 201 65.98 -20.64 15.89
C ALA A 201 67.15 -20.67 16.90
N PRO A 202 67.89 -21.80 17.03
CA PRO A 202 67.77 -23.06 16.28
C PRO A 202 66.66 -23.99 16.79
N SER A 203 66.24 -24.93 15.95
CA SER A 203 65.21 -25.92 16.28
C SER A 203 65.48 -26.65 17.60
N VAL A 204 64.43 -26.87 18.39
CA VAL A 204 64.51 -27.56 19.69
C VAL A 204 63.83 -28.92 19.62
N LEU A 205 64.56 -30.00 19.93
CA LEU A 205 64.01 -31.35 20.02
C LEU A 205 63.21 -31.52 21.32
N LEU A 206 61.96 -31.96 21.22
CA LEU A 206 61.05 -32.08 22.36
C LEU A 206 61.01 -33.53 22.86
N SER A 207 61.18 -33.71 24.18
CA SER A 207 61.11 -35.02 24.84
C SER A 207 59.80 -35.17 25.60
N LEU A 208 58.82 -35.85 24.99
CA LEU A 208 57.49 -36.04 25.57
C LEU A 208 57.40 -37.39 26.32
N LYS A 209 56.71 -37.40 27.47
CA LYS A 209 56.50 -38.61 28.28
C LYS A 209 55.55 -39.61 27.62
N SER A 210 54.61 -39.11 26.83
CA SER A 210 53.60 -39.86 26.09
C SER A 210 53.31 -39.17 24.77
N GLN A 211 52.73 -39.90 23.82
CA GLN A 211 52.25 -39.32 22.57
C GLN A 211 50.92 -38.58 22.84
N PRO A 212 50.87 -37.24 22.67
CA PRO A 212 49.64 -36.49 22.87
C PRO A 212 48.59 -36.96 21.85
N GLN A 213 47.36 -37.16 22.31
CA GLN A 213 46.23 -37.40 21.40
C GLN A 213 45.53 -36.10 21.05
N LYS A 214 45.74 -35.07 21.88
CA LYS A 214 45.23 -33.72 21.70
C LYS A 214 46.26 -32.70 22.16
N VAL A 215 46.45 -31.66 21.34
CA VAL A 215 47.38 -30.56 21.62
C VAL A 215 46.60 -29.26 21.78
N GLY A 216 46.81 -28.57 22.89
CA GLY A 216 46.28 -27.23 23.13
C GLY A 216 47.30 -26.18 22.75
N VAL A 217 46.88 -25.13 22.04
CA VAL A 217 47.72 -23.99 21.66
C VAL A 217 47.16 -22.76 22.35
N PHE A 218 47.97 -22.13 23.19
CA PHE A 218 47.65 -20.91 23.93
C PHE A 218 48.51 -19.76 23.43
N VAL A 219 47.90 -18.62 23.18
CA VAL A 219 48.58 -17.38 22.81
C VAL A 219 48.25 -16.31 23.83
N ASP A 220 49.29 -15.59 24.27
CA ASP A 220 49.18 -14.34 25.01
C ASP A 220 49.90 -13.27 24.19
N TYR A 221 49.13 -12.41 23.54
CA TYR A 221 49.65 -11.45 22.57
C TYR A 221 50.52 -10.40 23.26
N GLU A 222 50.05 -9.87 24.39
CA GLU A 222 50.74 -8.83 25.14
C GLU A 222 52.03 -9.34 25.82
N GLU A 223 52.04 -10.58 26.30
CA GLU A 223 53.23 -11.20 26.91
C GLU A 223 54.18 -11.84 25.88
N GLY A 224 53.82 -11.83 24.59
CA GLY A 224 54.69 -12.36 23.55
C GLY A 224 54.87 -13.87 23.62
N LEU A 225 53.80 -14.60 23.95
CA LEU A 225 53.83 -16.01 24.33
C LEU A 225 53.00 -16.87 23.39
N VAL A 226 53.59 -17.97 22.92
CA VAL A 226 52.87 -19.07 22.27
C VAL A 226 53.25 -20.37 22.96
N SER A 227 52.30 -20.99 23.65
CA SER A 227 52.51 -22.21 24.44
C SER A 227 51.70 -23.39 23.92
N PHE A 228 52.30 -24.57 24.02
CA PHE A 228 51.73 -25.84 23.57
C PHE A 228 51.57 -26.77 24.75
N TYR A 229 50.44 -27.45 24.84
CA TYR A 229 50.11 -28.35 25.93
C TYR A 229 49.64 -29.70 25.41
N ASP A 230 50.07 -30.77 26.08
CA ASP A 230 49.39 -32.07 26.00
C ASP A 230 48.15 -31.95 26.88
N VAL A 231 46.98 -31.89 26.23
CA VAL A 231 45.71 -31.65 26.93
C VAL A 231 45.34 -32.82 27.82
N ASP A 232 45.60 -34.04 27.34
CA ASP A 232 45.24 -35.26 28.07
C ASP A 232 46.11 -35.44 29.32
N ALA A 233 47.39 -35.03 29.25
CA ALA A 233 48.32 -35.08 30.37
C ALA A 233 48.34 -33.79 31.22
N ALA A 234 47.60 -32.74 30.82
CA ALA A 234 47.68 -31.39 31.38
C ALA A 234 49.13 -30.90 31.54
N ALA A 235 49.98 -31.18 30.55
CA ALA A 235 51.42 -30.95 30.62
C ALA A 235 51.89 -29.97 29.55
N LEU A 236 52.77 -29.03 29.92
CA LEU A 236 53.42 -28.15 28.96
C LEU A 236 54.33 -28.96 28.03
N ILE A 237 54.18 -28.75 26.73
CA ILE A 237 55.04 -29.30 25.67
C ILE A 237 56.19 -28.33 25.39
N TYR A 238 55.87 -27.08 25.08
CA TYR A 238 56.84 -26.04 24.72
C TYR A 238 56.23 -24.65 24.83
N SER A 239 57.05 -23.63 25.04
CA SER A 239 56.64 -22.22 25.00
C SER A 239 57.65 -21.38 24.22
N PHE A 240 57.19 -20.69 23.19
CA PHE A 240 57.90 -19.56 22.61
C PHE A 240 57.62 -18.34 23.47
N THR A 241 58.66 -17.69 23.98
CA THR A 241 58.54 -16.56 24.93
C THR A 241 59.31 -15.35 24.43
N ARG A 242 58.92 -14.15 24.89
CA ARG A 242 59.62 -12.88 24.62
C ARG A 242 59.57 -12.44 23.15
N TRP A 243 58.48 -12.77 22.47
CA TRP A 243 58.21 -12.26 21.13
C TRP A 243 57.44 -10.94 21.18
N SER A 244 57.67 -10.05 20.22
CA SER A 244 56.82 -8.88 20.03
C SER A 244 56.02 -9.10 18.75
N PHE A 245 54.71 -9.26 18.88
CA PHE A 245 53.82 -9.38 17.73
C PHE A 245 53.39 -7.99 17.27
N ASP A 246 53.51 -7.72 15.98
CA ASP A 246 53.14 -6.46 15.33
C ASP A 246 52.05 -6.63 14.26
N GLU A 247 51.55 -7.85 14.09
CA GLU A 247 50.53 -8.23 13.13
C GLU A 247 49.53 -9.24 13.70
N LYS A 248 48.48 -9.57 12.93
CA LYS A 248 47.52 -10.60 13.31
C LYS A 248 48.16 -11.98 13.32
N LEU A 249 47.86 -12.77 14.34
CA LEU A 249 48.25 -14.16 14.48
C LEU A 249 47.10 -15.08 14.12
N PHE A 250 47.33 -16.00 13.19
CA PHE A 250 46.33 -16.98 12.76
C PHE A 250 46.72 -18.40 13.16
N PRO A 251 45.76 -19.25 13.57
CA PRO A 251 46.01 -20.66 13.78
C PRO A 251 46.56 -21.33 12.51
N PHE A 252 47.65 -22.10 12.67
CA PHE A 252 48.32 -22.82 11.61
C PHE A 252 48.18 -24.33 11.79
N PHE A 253 47.78 -25.00 10.72
CA PHE A 253 47.58 -26.44 10.70
C PHE A 253 48.18 -27.04 9.43
N SER A 254 49.04 -28.05 9.59
CA SER A 254 49.46 -28.94 8.51
C SER A 254 49.17 -30.37 8.93
N PRO A 255 48.31 -31.13 8.21
CA PRO A 255 48.06 -32.52 8.54
C PRO A 255 49.22 -33.46 8.19
N GLY A 256 50.32 -32.94 7.62
CA GLY A 256 51.45 -33.73 7.18
C GLY A 256 51.19 -34.51 5.87
N LEU A 257 52.24 -35.12 5.34
CA LEU A 257 52.13 -35.93 4.13
C LEU A 257 51.48 -37.30 4.42
N LYS A 258 50.78 -37.83 3.42
CA LYS A 258 50.16 -39.17 3.46
C LYS A 258 51.14 -40.20 2.88
N TYR A 259 51.70 -41.06 3.73
CA TYR A 259 52.59 -42.15 3.31
C TYR A 259 51.80 -43.48 3.24
N GLY A 260 51.04 -43.68 2.15
CA GLY A 260 50.15 -44.84 2.00
C GLY A 260 48.94 -44.79 2.95
N ARG A 261 48.74 -45.81 3.80
CA ARG A 261 47.75 -45.78 4.90
C ARG A 261 48.27 -45.10 6.17
N LYS A 262 49.57 -44.80 6.26
CA LYS A 262 50.17 -44.12 7.42
C LYS A 262 49.82 -42.63 7.36
N ASN A 263 49.48 -42.05 8.52
CA ASN A 263 49.04 -40.65 8.70
C ASN A 263 47.69 -40.25 8.04
N ALA A 264 46.80 -41.20 7.77
CA ALA A 264 45.52 -40.91 7.10
C ALA A 264 44.47 -40.19 7.98
N ALA A 265 44.66 -40.14 9.30
CA ALA A 265 43.75 -39.47 10.22
C ALA A 265 43.81 -37.93 10.07
N PRO A 266 42.66 -37.23 10.16
CA PRO A 266 42.61 -35.77 10.06
C PRO A 266 43.10 -35.09 11.35
N LEU A 267 43.43 -33.81 11.25
CA LEU A 267 43.44 -32.91 12.40
C LEU A 267 42.02 -32.44 12.65
N ILE A 268 41.58 -32.44 13.91
CA ILE A 268 40.21 -32.02 14.27
C ILE A 268 40.30 -30.93 15.34
N ILE A 269 39.82 -29.73 15.03
CA ILE A 269 39.68 -28.65 16.01
C ILE A 269 38.56 -29.05 16.97
N SER A 270 38.88 -29.11 18.26
CA SER A 270 37.93 -29.50 19.31
C SER A 270 37.29 -28.25 19.93
N PRO A 271 35.98 -28.26 20.23
CA PRO A 271 35.39 -27.24 21.07
C PRO A 271 36.03 -27.30 22.46
N VAL A 272 36.41 -26.14 22.98
CA VAL A 272 36.89 -25.98 24.35
C VAL A 272 35.62 -25.75 25.19
N ASN A 273 35.29 -26.71 26.05
CA ASN A 273 34.13 -26.63 26.96
C ASN A 273 34.49 -25.96 28.27
#